data_AF-A0AAY5EY21-F1
#
_entry.id   AF-A0AAY5EY21-F1
#
_cell.length_a   1.000
_cell.length_b   1.000
_cell.length_c   1.000
_cell.angle_alpha   90.00
_cell.angle_beta   90.00
_cell.angle_gamma   90.00
#
_symmetry.space_group_name_H-M   'P 1'
#
loop_
_entity.id
_entity.type
_entity.pdbx_description
1 polymer ?
#
loop_
_entity_poly.entity_id
_entity_poly.type
_entity_poly.pdbx_seq_one_letter_code
_entity_poly.pdbx_strand_id
1 'polypeptide(L)'
;LLGSLTRADLEKHLHVTKKVLQARRAECESQNTDPLVWSCQRIIKWLRDIDLKEFADSLQNSGVHGAVMVLDPSFNTDSMATALGIPGNKHMVRQHLSEEMKALLSTKPLGTPPTLPRPSSLGRATVSRYGDQLSHKKLSVKV
;
A
#
# COMPACT_ATOMS: atom_id res chain seq x y z
N LEU A 1 21.03 -12.34 25.96
CA LEU A 1 20.94 -10.86 25.90
C LEU A 1 19.73 -10.47 25.05
N LEU A 2 18.53 -10.54 25.64
CA LEU A 2 17.34 -9.96 25.01
C LEU A 2 17.31 -8.48 25.41
N GLY A 3 17.73 -7.62 24.48
CA GLY A 3 17.82 -6.18 24.69
C GLY A 3 16.43 -5.60 24.95
N SER A 4 16.26 -4.97 26.11
CA SER A 4 15.09 -4.17 26.41
C SER A 4 15.09 -2.93 25.51
N LEU A 5 14.08 -2.82 24.64
CA LEU A 5 13.77 -1.57 23.94
C LEU A 5 13.61 -0.47 24.99
N THR A 6 14.44 0.57 24.94
CA THR A 6 14.35 1.66 25.89
C THR A 6 13.18 2.58 25.53
N ARG A 7 12.67 3.33 26.51
CA ARG A 7 11.63 4.36 26.27
C ARG A 7 12.03 5.35 25.17
N ALA A 8 13.31 5.73 25.13
CA ALA A 8 13.84 6.64 24.10
C ALA A 8 13.82 6.01 22.70
N ASP A 9 14.10 4.71 22.58
CA ASP A 9 14.03 3.99 21.31
C ASP A 9 12.59 3.93 20.78
N LEU A 10 11.61 3.71 21.68
CA LEU A 10 10.18 3.71 21.33
C LEU A 10 9.72 5.10 20.88
N GLU A 11 10.04 6.14 21.64
CA GLU A 11 9.70 7.53 21.31
C GLU A 11 10.28 7.93 19.95
N LYS A 12 11.55 7.60 19.70
CA LYS A 12 12.21 7.82 18.42
C LYS A 12 11.52 7.06 17.29
N HIS A 13 11.16 5.79 17.50
CA HIS A 13 10.48 4.98 16.50
C HIS A 13 9.10 5.55 16.15
N LEU A 14 8.30 5.93 17.14
CA LEU A 14 6.99 6.55 16.95
C LEU A 14 7.11 7.87 16.17
N HIS A 15 8.10 8.70 16.48
CA HIS A 15 8.35 9.95 15.77
C HIS A 15 8.71 9.72 14.30
N VAL A 16 9.59 8.76 14.03
CA VAL A 16 9.98 8.38 12.67
C VAL A 16 8.77 7.86 11.89
N THR A 17 7.99 6.95 12.47
CA THR A 17 6.77 6.39 11.86
C THR A 17 5.75 7.49 11.56
N LYS A 18 5.56 8.44 12.48
CA LYS A 18 4.68 9.60 12.28
C LYS A 18 5.15 10.45 11.09
N LYS A 19 6.44 10.76 11.01
CA LYS A 19 7.01 11.53 9.90
C LYS A 19 6.86 10.83 8.56
N VAL A 20 7.11 9.52 8.50
CA VAL A 20 6.95 8.73 7.27
C VAL A 20 5.49 8.74 6.82
N LEU A 21 4.53 8.54 7.73
CA LEU A 21 3.11 8.60 7.39
C LEU A 21 2.70 10.00 6.90
N GLN A 22 3.20 11.05 7.54
CA GLN A 22 2.92 12.42 7.12
C GLN A 22 3.50 12.73 5.73
N ALA A 23 4.71 12.28 5.44
CA ALA A 23 5.33 12.43 4.12
C ALA A 23 4.52 11.70 3.03
N ARG A 24 4.10 10.44 3.28
CA ARG A 24 3.23 9.69 2.35
C ARG A 24 1.92 10.42 2.11
N ARG A 25 1.30 10.96 3.16
CA ARG A 25 0.05 11.73 3.05
C ARG A 25 0.22 13.00 2.22
N ALA A 26 1.34 13.71 2.37
CA ALA A 26 1.62 14.91 1.60
C ALA A 26 1.74 14.61 0.09
N GLU A 27 2.41 13.50 -0.27
CA GLU A 27 2.49 13.07 -1.68
C GLU A 27 1.10 12.77 -2.27
N CYS A 28 0.23 12.15 -1.47
CA CYS A 28 -1.10 11.76 -1.88
C CYS A 28 -2.10 12.93 -1.89
N GLU A 29 -1.70 14.15 -1.52
CA GLU A 29 -2.64 15.29 -1.43
C GLU A 29 -3.13 15.78 -2.79
N SER A 30 -2.33 15.58 -3.83
CA SER A 30 -2.65 15.98 -5.22
C SER A 30 -2.80 14.81 -6.18
N GLN A 31 -2.35 13.60 -5.80
CA GLN A 31 -2.37 12.41 -6.65
C GLN A 31 -3.35 11.37 -6.11
N ASN A 32 -4.00 10.64 -7.01
CA ASN A 32 -4.90 9.54 -6.66
C ASN A 32 -4.10 8.25 -6.45
N THR A 33 -3.15 8.24 -5.51
CA THR A 33 -2.26 7.10 -5.23
C THR A 33 -2.31 6.71 -3.76
N ASP A 34 -1.99 5.44 -3.48
CA ASP A 34 -1.84 4.92 -2.11
C ASP A 34 -3.04 5.22 -1.19
N PRO A 35 -4.25 4.76 -1.56
CA PRO A 35 -5.47 5.06 -0.81
C PRO A 35 -5.39 4.65 0.66
N LEU A 36 -4.51 3.70 1.01
CA LEU A 36 -4.30 3.23 2.38
C LEU A 36 -4.01 4.36 3.38
N VAL A 37 -3.27 5.40 2.96
CA VAL A 37 -2.89 6.50 3.86
C VAL A 37 -3.88 7.66 3.90
N TRP A 38 -4.95 7.61 3.09
CA TRP A 38 -5.87 8.72 2.91
C TRP A 38 -6.68 9.02 4.17
N SER A 39 -6.74 10.30 4.52
CA SER A 39 -7.68 10.80 5.53
C SER A 39 -9.08 10.91 4.94
N CYS A 40 -10.10 11.00 5.81
CA CYS A 40 -11.46 11.34 5.41
C CYS A 40 -11.48 12.60 4.53
N GLN A 41 -10.76 13.66 4.93
CA GLN A 41 -10.65 14.91 4.16
C GLN A 41 -10.09 14.70 2.75
N ARG A 42 -9.10 13.82 2.59
CA ARG A 42 -8.55 13.51 1.26
C ARG A 42 -9.56 12.77 0.38
N ILE A 43 -10.36 11.88 0.95
CA ILE A 43 -11.46 11.19 0.24
C ILE A 43 -12.53 12.19 -0.17
N ILE A 44 -12.91 13.13 0.70
CA ILE A 44 -13.85 14.21 0.37
C ILE A 44 -13.36 15.03 -0.82
N LYS A 45 -12.07 15.38 -0.86
CA LYS A 45 -11.47 16.05 -2.02
C LYS A 45 -11.59 15.19 -3.28
N TRP A 46 -11.21 13.92 -3.22
CA TRP A 46 -11.32 13.00 -4.35
C TRP A 46 -12.77 12.87 -4.86
N LEU A 47 -13.76 12.77 -3.96
CA LEU A 47 -15.19 12.73 -4.32
C LEU A 47 -15.62 14.00 -5.08
N ARG A 48 -15.08 15.16 -4.73
CA ARG A 48 -15.33 16.40 -5.46
C ARG A 48 -14.65 16.40 -6.84
N ASP A 49 -13.45 15.81 -6.94
CA ASP A 49 -12.70 15.69 -8.20
C ASP A 49 -13.39 14.75 -9.20
N ILE A 50 -14.17 13.77 -8.73
CA ILE A 50 -14.95 12.84 -9.56
C ILE A 50 -16.43 13.24 -9.70
N ASP A 51 -16.75 14.53 -9.55
CA ASP A 51 -18.11 15.09 -9.71
C ASP A 51 -19.19 14.61 -8.72
N LEU A 52 -18.80 14.08 -7.55
CA LEU A 52 -19.72 13.68 -6.47
C LEU A 52 -19.80 14.70 -5.31
N LYS A 53 -19.55 15.98 -5.60
CA LYS A 53 -19.47 17.05 -4.59
C LYS A 53 -20.74 17.22 -3.74
N GLU A 54 -21.93 16.95 -4.30
CA GLU A 54 -23.20 17.08 -3.57
C GLU A 54 -23.35 16.06 -2.42
N PHE A 55 -22.59 14.96 -2.47
CA PHE A 55 -22.62 13.90 -1.46
C PHE A 55 -21.39 13.93 -0.54
N ALA A 56 -20.33 14.65 -0.93
CA ALA A 56 -19.01 14.49 -0.33
C ALA A 56 -18.97 14.88 1.16
N ASP A 57 -19.69 15.94 1.56
CA ASP A 57 -19.65 16.43 2.94
C ASP A 57 -20.30 15.48 3.96
N SER A 58 -21.18 14.57 3.50
CA SER A 58 -21.77 13.50 4.33
C SER A 58 -20.71 12.57 4.95
N LEU A 59 -19.49 12.54 4.38
CA LEU A 59 -18.43 11.65 4.83
C LEU A 59 -17.74 12.12 6.13
N GLN A 60 -17.87 13.39 6.53
CA GLN A 60 -17.10 13.96 7.66
C GLN A 60 -17.32 13.21 8.99
N ASN A 61 -18.49 12.61 9.19
CA ASN A 61 -18.86 11.89 10.41
C ASN A 61 -19.12 10.40 10.18
N SER A 62 -18.76 9.86 9.01
CA SER A 62 -19.03 8.45 8.67
C SER A 62 -17.99 7.46 9.21
N GLY A 63 -16.82 7.96 9.63
CA GLY A 63 -15.67 7.12 10.01
C GLY A 63 -14.91 6.52 8.81
N VAL A 64 -15.33 6.82 7.58
CA VAL A 64 -14.66 6.33 6.37
C VAL A 64 -13.30 7.01 6.19
N HIS A 65 -12.28 6.19 5.97
CA HIS A 65 -10.90 6.59 5.73
C HIS A 65 -10.19 5.53 4.86
N GLY A 66 -8.99 5.85 4.40
CA GLY A 66 -8.25 5.00 3.47
C GLY A 66 -8.00 3.58 3.95
N ALA A 67 -7.67 3.43 5.23
CA ALA A 67 -7.38 2.11 5.79
C ALA A 67 -8.60 1.18 5.82
N VAL A 68 -9.79 1.67 6.17
CA VAL A 68 -11.00 0.84 6.06
C VAL A 68 -11.32 0.49 4.59
N MET A 69 -11.12 1.43 3.65
CA MET A 69 -11.36 1.17 2.23
C MET A 69 -10.45 0.07 1.65
N VAL A 70 -9.23 -0.07 2.17
CA VAL A 70 -8.21 -0.97 1.60
C VAL A 70 -8.04 -2.26 2.40
N LEU A 71 -8.16 -2.21 3.72
CA LEU A 71 -7.86 -3.33 4.61
C LEU A 71 -9.10 -4.12 5.05
N ASP A 72 -10.30 -3.54 4.99
CA ASP A 72 -11.53 -4.24 5.36
C ASP A 72 -12.17 -4.91 4.12
N PRO A 73 -12.18 -6.25 4.04
CA PRO A 73 -12.74 -6.96 2.90
C PRO A 73 -14.28 -6.84 2.79
N SER A 74 -14.96 -6.42 3.86
CA SER A 74 -16.40 -6.17 3.83
C SER A 74 -16.75 -4.79 3.27
N PHE A 75 -15.78 -3.87 3.24
CA PHE A 75 -15.98 -2.53 2.73
C PHE A 75 -15.99 -2.52 1.19
N ASN A 76 -17.09 -2.06 0.61
CA ASN A 76 -17.34 -2.08 -0.83
C ASN A 76 -18.06 -0.80 -1.30
N THR A 77 -18.34 -0.72 -2.61
CA THR A 77 -19.03 0.43 -3.22
C THR A 77 -20.39 0.70 -2.55
N ASP A 78 -21.14 -0.33 -2.16
CA ASP A 78 -22.43 -0.16 -1.48
C ASP A 78 -22.28 0.48 -0.10
N SER A 79 -21.23 0.09 0.63
CA SER A 79 -20.88 0.66 1.93
C SER A 79 -20.51 2.15 1.79
N MET A 80 -19.69 2.49 0.80
CA MET A 80 -19.33 3.88 0.49
C MET A 80 -20.58 4.69 0.08
N ALA A 81 -21.41 4.17 -0.82
CA ALA A 81 -22.63 4.84 -1.25
C ALA A 81 -23.61 5.08 -0.09
N THR A 82 -23.68 4.15 0.87
CA THR A 82 -24.45 4.31 2.11
C THR A 82 -23.88 5.44 2.98
N ALA A 83 -22.57 5.47 3.18
CA ALA A 83 -21.89 6.53 3.93
C ALA A 83 -22.06 7.93 3.29
N LEU A 84 -22.19 7.99 1.97
CA LEU A 84 -22.45 9.21 1.20
C LEU A 84 -23.93 9.61 1.17
N GLY A 85 -24.84 8.75 1.63
CA GLY A 85 -26.28 8.97 1.54
C GLY A 85 -26.83 8.88 0.11
N ILE A 86 -26.16 8.14 -0.79
CA ILE A 86 -26.59 7.97 -2.19
C ILE A 86 -27.71 6.91 -2.25
N PRO A 87 -28.95 7.28 -2.61
CA PRO A 87 -30.07 6.35 -2.68
C PRO A 87 -29.86 5.23 -3.71
N GLY A 88 -30.44 4.05 -3.44
CA GLY A 88 -30.30 2.87 -4.31
C GLY A 88 -30.85 3.05 -5.74
N ASN A 89 -31.82 3.95 -5.92
CA ASN A 89 -32.41 4.25 -7.24
C ASN A 89 -31.55 5.20 -8.10
N LYS A 90 -30.48 5.82 -7.54
CA LYS A 90 -29.53 6.64 -8.32
C LYS A 90 -28.46 5.76 -8.98
N HIS A 91 -28.90 4.85 -9.86
CA HIS A 91 -28.03 3.84 -10.48
C HIS A 91 -26.82 4.42 -11.21
N MET A 92 -26.99 5.51 -11.97
CA MET A 92 -25.88 6.15 -12.69
C MET A 92 -24.79 6.67 -11.74
N VAL A 93 -25.18 7.29 -10.63
CA VAL A 93 -24.24 7.81 -9.62
C VAL A 93 -23.50 6.65 -8.94
N ARG A 94 -24.22 5.57 -8.59
CA ARG A 94 -23.63 4.39 -7.95
C ARG A 94 -22.68 3.64 -8.90
N GLN A 95 -23.00 3.59 -10.19
CA GLN A 95 -22.13 3.02 -11.20
C GLN A 95 -20.84 3.84 -11.33
N HIS A 96 -20.96 5.16 -11.47
CA HIS A 96 -19.82 6.08 -11.55
C HIS A 96 -18.90 5.94 -10.33
N LEU A 97 -19.46 5.94 -9.12
CA LEU A 97 -18.69 5.70 -7.89
C LEU A 97 -17.96 4.35 -7.91
N SER A 98 -18.59 3.30 -8.44
CA SER A 98 -17.99 1.97 -8.54
C SER A 98 -16.78 1.95 -9.47
N GLU A 99 -16.90 2.59 -10.63
CA GLU A 99 -15.83 2.67 -11.64
C GLU A 99 -14.63 3.45 -11.10
N GLU A 100 -14.88 4.61 -10.49
CA GLU A 100 -13.84 5.45 -9.89
C GLU A 100 -13.17 4.77 -8.68
N MET A 101 -13.95 4.11 -7.81
CA MET A 101 -13.40 3.38 -6.67
C MET A 101 -12.53 2.20 -7.13
N LYS A 102 -12.95 1.47 -8.17
CA LYS A 102 -12.15 0.40 -8.77
C LYS A 102 -10.85 0.93 -9.37
N ALA A 103 -10.89 2.06 -10.07
CA ALA A 103 -9.71 2.72 -10.61
C ALA A 103 -8.74 3.12 -9.50
N LEU A 104 -9.25 3.74 -8.42
CA LEU A 104 -8.47 4.17 -7.26
C LEU A 104 -7.79 2.99 -6.55
N LEU A 105 -8.54 1.92 -6.27
CA LEU A 105 -8.02 0.75 -5.53
C LEU A 105 -7.07 -0.11 -6.37
N SER A 106 -7.05 0.06 -7.69
CA SER A 106 -6.06 -0.57 -8.57
C SER A 106 -4.70 0.14 -8.55
N THR A 107 -4.58 1.28 -7.87
CA THR A 107 -3.33 2.04 -7.78
C THR A 107 -2.34 1.35 -6.85
N LYS A 108 -1.06 1.32 -7.25
CA LYS A 108 -0.01 0.70 -6.44
C LYS A 108 0.24 1.52 -5.17
N PRO A 109 0.38 0.89 -3.99
CA PRO A 109 0.82 1.58 -2.78
C PRO A 109 2.19 2.23 -3.01
N LEU A 110 2.30 3.52 -2.69
CA LEU A 110 3.55 4.26 -2.80
C LEU A 110 4.44 3.88 -1.61
N GLY A 111 5.35 2.95 -1.87
CA GLY A 111 6.33 2.47 -0.90
C GLY A 111 5.88 1.18 -0.20
N THR A 112 6.64 0.12 -0.45
CA THR A 112 6.80 -0.96 0.51
C THR A 112 7.03 -0.38 1.91
N PRO A 113 6.46 -0.93 2.98
CA PRO A 113 6.80 -0.51 4.34
C PRO A 113 8.34 -0.53 4.51
N PRO A 114 8.93 0.34 5.35
CA PRO A 114 10.33 0.22 5.70
C PRO A 114 10.55 -1.22 6.16
N THR A 115 11.22 -1.99 5.32
CA THR A 115 11.46 -3.40 5.59
C THR A 115 12.33 -3.42 6.83
N LEU A 116 11.76 -3.82 7.97
CA LEU A 116 12.58 -4.15 9.13
C LEU A 116 13.65 -5.13 8.61
N PRO A 117 14.95 -4.89 8.86
CA PRO A 117 15.97 -5.83 8.46
C PRO A 117 15.59 -7.19 9.05
N ARG A 118 15.19 -8.11 8.17
CA ARG A 118 14.87 -9.48 8.54
C ARG A 118 16.14 -10.03 9.19
N PRO A 119 16.13 -10.50 10.45
CA PRO A 119 17.27 -11.23 10.97
C PRO A 119 17.47 -12.41 10.03
N SER A 120 18.56 -12.36 9.29
CA SER A 120 18.98 -13.39 8.34
C SER A 120 18.97 -14.73 9.07
N SER A 121 18.12 -15.63 8.59
CA SER A 121 18.08 -17.02 9.02
C SER A 121 19.49 -17.61 8.88
N LEU A 122 20.11 -17.87 10.02
CA LEU A 122 21.32 -18.65 10.15
C LEU A 122 21.18 -19.98 9.40
N GLY A 123 22.17 -20.28 8.56
CA GLY A 123 22.57 -21.65 8.26
C GLY A 123 22.12 -22.22 6.93
N ARG A 124 22.93 -22.01 5.89
CA ARG A 124 23.36 -23.16 5.06
C ARG A 124 24.74 -22.90 4.49
N ALA A 125 25.74 -23.53 5.11
CA ALA A 125 27.11 -23.55 4.62
C ALA A 125 27.15 -24.12 3.20
N THR A 126 27.77 -23.40 2.28
CA THR A 126 28.18 -23.88 0.97
C THR A 126 29.47 -24.70 1.14
N VAL A 127 29.36 -26.02 1.09
CA VAL A 127 30.55 -26.88 0.88
C VAL A 127 30.84 -26.90 -0.61
N SER A 128 31.87 -26.14 -0.97
CA SER A 128 32.57 -26.20 -2.25
C SER A 128 33.30 -27.54 -2.38
N ARG A 129 33.08 -28.26 -3.49
CA ARG A 129 34.01 -29.26 -4.00
C ARG A 129 34.37 -28.91 -5.44
N TYR A 130 35.46 -28.17 -5.57
CA TYR A 130 36.25 -28.08 -6.79
C TYR A 130 37.07 -29.37 -6.94
N GLY A 131 37.02 -29.97 -8.11
CA GLY A 131 37.85 -31.12 -8.43
C GLY A 131 37.51 -31.72 -9.79
N ASP A 132 37.69 -30.96 -10.87
CA ASP A 132 37.93 -31.55 -12.19
C ASP A 132 38.68 -30.55 -13.07
N GLN A 133 40.00 -30.73 -13.15
CA GLN A 133 40.84 -30.22 -14.23
C GLN A 133 41.82 -31.34 -14.58
N LEU A 134 41.50 -32.10 -15.63
CA LEU A 134 42.50 -32.71 -16.47
C LEU A 134 42.23 -32.29 -17.93
N SER A 135 43.13 -31.44 -18.40
CA SER A 135 43.36 -31.04 -19.79
C SER A 135 43.49 -32.32 -20.67
N HIS A 136 43.17 -32.33 -21.96
CA HIS A 136 44.14 -32.03 -23.01
C HIS A 136 43.43 -31.84 -24.37
N LYS A 137 43.90 -30.84 -25.11
CA LYS A 137 43.42 -30.42 -26.42
C LYS A 137 44.11 -31.21 -27.54
N LYS A 138 43.30 -31.57 -28.56
CA LYS A 138 43.53 -31.57 -30.03
C LYS A 138 44.71 -32.38 -30.61
N LEU A 139 44.42 -33.22 -31.61
CA LEU A 139 44.94 -33.12 -32.99
C LEU A 139 44.22 -34.12 -33.92
N SER A 140 43.84 -33.62 -35.10
CA SER A 140 43.39 -34.39 -36.26
C SER A 140 44.64 -34.86 -37.03
N VAL A 141 44.59 -36.01 -37.71
CA VAL A 141 45.16 -36.21 -39.06
C VAL A 141 44.66 -37.52 -39.66
N LYS A 142 44.56 -37.46 -40.97
CA LYS A 142 43.93 -38.28 -42.00
C LYS A 142 44.99 -39.17 -42.66
N VAL A 143 44.72 -40.45 -42.89
CA VAL A 143 45.05 -41.23 -44.11
C VAL A 143 44.01 -42.33 -44.24
#